data_AF-E9HD70-F1
#
_entry.id   AF-E9HD70-F1
#
_cell.length_a   1.000
_cell.length_b   1.000
_cell.length_c   1.000
_cell.angle_alpha   90.00
_cell.angle_beta   90.00
_cell.angle_gamma   90.00
#
_symmetry.space_group_name_H-M   'P 1'
#
loop_
_entity.id
_entity.type
_entity.pdbx_description
1 polymer ?
#
loop_
_entity_poly.entity_id
_entity_poly.type
_entity_poly.pdbx_seq_one_letter_code
_entity_poly.pdbx_strand_id
1 'polypeptide(L)'
;MVDFIQPGLPDIRDVNLSQTIEEIQEPLAKSCIPLLDTMQCIMITLGKLGMMIVRRGAKTDTLPLAPWQHQSYEEITATYYSAPAVDRIVSVSGAGDCLAAGFITGILNGWDQDNCAAFGVQAAACSLRHSPAVPATLSNLKSS
;
A
#
# COMPACT_ATOMS: atom_id res chain seq x y z
N MET A 1 18.69 -7.38 7.05
CA MET A 1 18.85 -6.38 5.96
C MET A 1 17.46 -6.13 5.40
N VAL A 2 17.09 -4.88 5.06
CA VAL A 2 15.77 -4.57 4.47
C VAL A 2 15.95 -4.40 2.98
N ASP A 3 15.17 -5.12 2.18
CA ASP A 3 15.14 -4.95 0.73
C ASP A 3 14.03 -3.95 0.34
N PHE A 4 14.39 -2.93 -0.45
CA PHE A 4 13.49 -1.84 -0.86
C PHE A 4 13.04 -2.02 -2.30
N ILE A 5 11.73 -2.06 -2.54
CA ILE A 5 11.18 -2.39 -3.86
C ILE A 5 10.13 -1.36 -4.29
N GLN A 6 10.18 -0.96 -5.56
CA GLN A 6 9.22 -0.04 -6.19
C GLN A 6 8.66 -0.65 -7.48
N PRO A 7 7.51 -1.33 -7.44
CA PRO A 7 6.86 -1.85 -8.64
C PRO A 7 6.22 -0.72 -9.46
N GLY A 8 6.73 -0.55 -10.68
CA GLY A 8 6.18 0.40 -11.65
C GLY A 8 6.74 1.82 -11.51
N LEU A 9 6.88 2.50 -12.66
CA LEU A 9 7.40 3.87 -12.74
C LEU A 9 6.51 4.80 -11.90
N PRO A 10 7.08 5.58 -10.98
CA PRO A 10 6.34 6.68 -10.43
C PRO A 10 5.98 7.61 -11.59
N ASP A 11 4.79 8.20 -11.60
CA ASP A 11 4.49 9.34 -12.48
C ASP A 11 5.28 10.53 -11.92
N ILE A 12 6.62 10.50 -12.08
CA ILE A 12 7.56 11.50 -11.55
C ILE A 12 7.45 12.72 -12.46
N ARG A 13 6.37 13.47 -12.32
CA ARG A 13 6.34 14.87 -12.79
C ARG A 13 6.82 15.84 -11.72
N ASP A 14 7.10 15.35 -10.51
CA ASP A 14 7.42 16.19 -9.36
C ASP A 14 8.61 15.60 -8.56
N VAL A 15 9.81 16.06 -8.94
CA VAL A 15 11.13 15.63 -8.45
C VAL A 15 11.27 15.74 -6.92
N ASN A 16 10.53 16.66 -6.29
CA ASN A 16 10.55 16.84 -4.85
C ASN A 16 9.91 15.66 -4.09
N LEU A 17 8.87 15.02 -4.66
CA LEU A 17 8.24 13.88 -4.00
C LEU A 17 9.13 12.63 -4.06
N SER A 18 9.83 12.40 -5.17
CA SER A 18 10.79 11.29 -5.27
C SER A 18 11.89 11.38 -4.23
N GLN A 19 12.47 12.58 -4.05
CA GLN A 19 13.48 12.81 -3.00
C GLN A 19 12.91 12.58 -1.60
N THR A 20 11.68 13.07 -1.35
CA THR A 20 11.01 12.84 -0.05
C THR A 20 10.82 11.35 0.23
N ILE A 21 10.46 10.54 -0.78
CA ILE A 21 10.24 9.09 -0.63
C ILE A 21 11.56 8.40 -0.29
N GLU A 22 12.62 8.68 -1.03
CA GLU A 22 13.95 8.11 -0.79
C GLU A 22 14.45 8.42 0.63
N GLU A 23 14.19 9.65 1.12
CA GLU A 23 14.57 10.08 2.47
C GLU A 23 13.78 9.37 3.59
N ILE A 24 12.49 9.06 3.38
CA ILE A 24 11.64 8.49 4.44
C ILE A 24 11.55 6.96 4.41
N GLN A 25 11.83 6.31 3.28
CA GLN A 25 11.67 4.87 3.11
C GLN A 25 12.46 4.07 4.13
N GLU A 26 13.75 4.33 4.25
CA GLU A 26 14.63 3.57 5.15
C GLU A 26 14.31 3.80 6.64
N PRO A 27 14.19 5.05 7.14
CA PRO A 27 13.80 5.29 8.53
C PRO A 27 12.46 4.64 8.88
N LEU A 28 11.48 4.75 8.00
CA LEU A 28 10.13 4.22 8.23
C LEU A 28 10.11 2.69 8.24
N ALA A 29 10.82 2.04 7.32
CA ALA A 29 10.96 0.59 7.32
C ALA A 29 11.68 0.09 8.58
N LYS A 30 12.75 0.78 9.01
CA LYS A 30 13.47 0.47 10.27
C LYS A 30 12.57 0.59 11.49
N SER A 31 11.71 1.62 11.57
CA SER A 31 10.74 1.79 12.65
C SER A 31 9.68 0.68 12.71
N CYS A 32 9.43 -0.02 11.59
CA CYS A 32 8.49 -1.13 11.53
C CYS A 32 9.08 -2.45 12.03
N ILE A 33 10.42 -2.60 12.07
CA ILE A 33 11.08 -3.87 12.43
C ILE A 33 10.60 -4.41 13.79
N PRO A 34 10.54 -3.62 14.88
CA PRO A 34 10.08 -4.14 16.17
C PRO A 34 8.60 -4.56 16.17
N LEU A 35 7.78 -3.97 15.29
CA LEU A 35 6.36 -4.30 15.19
C LEU A 35 6.14 -5.62 14.43
N LEU A 36 7.07 -6.00 13.55
CA LEU A 36 7.06 -7.27 12.82
C LEU A 36 7.31 -8.52 13.68
N ASP A 37 7.61 -8.33 14.96
CA ASP A 37 7.68 -9.44 15.93
C ASP A 37 6.28 -9.88 16.39
N THR A 38 5.27 -9.03 16.20
CA THR A 38 3.87 -9.30 16.58
C THR A 38 2.89 -9.22 15.41
N MET A 39 3.26 -8.53 14.34
CA MET A 39 2.44 -8.31 13.14
C MET A 39 3.10 -8.97 11.92
N GLN A 40 2.32 -9.63 11.07
CA GLN A 40 2.86 -10.30 9.87
C GLN A 40 3.18 -9.32 8.73
N CYS A 41 2.44 -8.22 8.67
CA CYS A 41 2.49 -7.25 7.60
C CYS A 41 2.04 -5.90 8.15
N ILE A 42 2.77 -4.85 7.81
CA ILE A 42 2.48 -3.47 8.21
C ILE A 42 2.25 -2.66 6.94
N MET A 43 1.06 -2.09 6.82
CA MET A 43 0.69 -1.23 5.71
C MET A 43 0.70 0.23 6.20
N ILE A 44 1.44 1.08 5.50
CA ILE A 44 1.68 2.47 5.88
C ILE A 44 1.11 3.38 4.81
N THR A 45 0.17 4.23 5.18
CA THR A 45 -0.40 5.24 4.27
C THR A 45 0.48 6.49 4.28
N LEU A 46 0.90 6.94 3.11
CA LEU A 46 1.74 8.13 2.91
C LEU A 46 0.97 9.28 2.23
N GLY A 47 -0.37 9.24 2.27
CA GLY A 47 -1.24 10.27 1.69
C GLY A 47 -1.02 10.42 0.18
N LYS A 48 -0.71 11.64 -0.28
CA LYS A 48 -0.41 11.93 -1.70
C LYS A 48 0.80 11.18 -2.26
N LEU A 49 1.64 10.63 -1.38
CA LEU A 49 2.78 9.79 -1.77
C LEU A 49 2.37 8.34 -2.01
N GLY A 50 1.15 7.90 -1.67
CA GLY A 50 0.73 6.51 -1.83
C GLY A 50 0.87 5.70 -0.55
N MET A 51 1.48 4.52 -0.63
CA MET A 51 1.59 3.61 0.50
C MET A 51 2.88 2.79 0.48
N MET A 52 3.25 2.22 1.63
CA MET A 52 4.34 1.27 1.76
C MET A 52 3.86 0.03 2.51
N ILE A 53 4.32 -1.14 2.09
CA ILE A 53 4.12 -2.41 2.77
C ILE A 53 5.46 -2.86 3.33
N VAL A 54 5.52 -3.11 4.64
CA VAL A 54 6.69 -3.68 5.29
C VAL A 54 6.30 -5.01 5.90
N ARG A 55 7.01 -6.09 5.53
CA ARG A 55 6.73 -7.44 6.02
C ARG A 55 7.97 -8.32 6.03
N ARG A 56 7.87 -9.46 6.70
CA ARG A 56 8.86 -10.53 6.62
C ARG A 56 8.66 -11.34 5.34
N GLY A 57 9.75 -11.88 4.81
CA GLY A 57 9.78 -12.69 3.58
C GLY A 57 10.06 -11.88 2.32
N ALA A 58 10.35 -12.60 1.24
CA ALA A 58 10.67 -12.06 -0.07
C ALA A 58 9.42 -11.48 -0.73
N LYS A 59 9.60 -10.56 -1.70
CA LYS A 59 8.47 -9.94 -2.41
C LYS A 59 7.61 -10.96 -3.16
N THR A 60 8.23 -12.01 -3.70
CA THR A 60 7.55 -13.09 -4.41
C THR A 60 6.71 -13.97 -3.51
N ASP A 61 6.92 -13.91 -2.19
CA ASP A 61 6.10 -14.65 -1.25
C ASP A 61 4.67 -14.12 -1.25
N THR A 62 3.71 -15.03 -1.13
CA THR A 62 2.30 -14.68 -0.98
C THR A 62 2.09 -13.84 0.25
N LEU A 63 1.10 -12.95 0.23
CA LEU A 63 0.70 -12.22 1.43
C LEU A 63 0.37 -13.21 2.57
N PRO A 64 0.77 -12.90 3.82
CA PRO A 64 0.55 -13.79 4.94
C PRO A 64 -0.94 -13.82 5.33
N LEU A 65 -1.71 -14.68 4.66
CA LEU A 65 -3.14 -14.89 4.90
C LEU A 65 -3.43 -16.06 5.85
N ALA A 66 -2.42 -16.89 6.11
CA ALA A 66 -2.49 -18.00 7.03
C ALA A 66 -2.33 -17.53 8.49
N PRO A 67 -2.83 -18.31 9.47
CA PRO A 67 -2.54 -18.08 10.88
C PRO A 67 -1.02 -17.96 11.07
N TRP A 68 -0.60 -17.03 11.92
CA TRP A 68 0.82 -16.75 12.18
C TRP A 68 1.56 -18.05 12.45
N GLN A 69 2.28 -18.51 11.43
CA GLN A 69 3.34 -19.48 11.60
C GLN A 69 4.57 -18.65 11.78
N HIS A 70 5.29 -18.88 12.87
CA HIS A 70 6.56 -18.23 13.15
C HIS A 70 7.57 -18.69 12.09
N GLN A 71 7.44 -18.18 10.87
CA GLN A 71 8.35 -18.45 9.78
C GLN A 71 9.58 -17.58 10.06
N SER A 72 10.72 -18.24 10.22
CA SER A 72 12.03 -17.65 10.48
C SER A 72 12.57 -16.97 9.22
N TYR A 73 11.78 -16.10 8.59
CA TYR A 73 12.28 -15.25 7.54
C TYR A 73 13.21 -14.21 8.18
N GLU A 74 14.51 -14.36 7.90
CA GLU A 74 15.50 -13.35 8.26
C GLU A 74 15.36 -12.08 7.40
N GLU A 75 14.73 -12.21 6.23
CA GLU A 75 14.54 -11.13 5.28
C GLU A 75 13.29 -10.30 5.61
N ILE A 76 13.45 -8.98 5.52
CA ILE A 76 12.37 -8.00 5.62
C ILE A 76 12.33 -7.25 4.30
N THR A 77 11.15 -7.14 3.71
CA THR A 77 10.92 -6.37 2.48
C THR A 77 10.09 -5.13 2.81
N ALA A 78 10.44 -4.02 2.17
CA ALA A 78 9.71 -2.75 2.20
C ALA A 78 9.36 -2.37 0.76
N THR A 79 8.09 -2.52 0.39
CA THR A 79 7.61 -2.25 -0.97
C THR A 79 6.78 -0.99 -1.01
N TYR A 80 7.17 -0.02 -1.84
CA TYR A 80 6.49 1.27 -1.98
C TYR A 80 5.62 1.31 -3.24
N TYR A 81 4.41 1.82 -3.11
CA TYR A 81 3.43 1.98 -4.17
C TYR A 81 3.02 3.45 -4.28
N SER A 82 3.25 4.05 -5.44
CA SER A 82 2.91 5.46 -5.67
C SER A 82 1.40 5.66 -5.78
N ALA A 83 0.91 6.79 -5.26
CA ALA A 83 -0.47 7.22 -5.52
C ALA A 83 -0.60 7.80 -6.93
N PRO A 84 -1.73 7.57 -7.62
CA PRO A 84 -2.04 8.28 -8.85
C PRO A 84 -2.28 9.76 -8.55
N ALA A 85 -1.99 10.62 -9.52
CA ALA A 85 -2.42 12.01 -9.46
C ALA A 85 -3.95 12.10 -9.43
N VAL A 86 -4.48 12.95 -8.55
CA VAL A 86 -5.92 13.20 -8.42
C VAL A 86 -6.19 14.68 -8.63
N ASP A 87 -6.79 15.01 -9.76
CA ASP A 87 -6.98 16.38 -10.25
C ASP A 87 -7.93 17.22 -9.39
N ARG A 88 -8.85 16.55 -8.67
CA ARG A 88 -9.87 17.19 -7.84
C ARG A 88 -10.15 16.39 -6.59
N ILE A 89 -9.80 16.95 -5.44
CA ILE A 89 -10.10 16.39 -4.12
C ILE A 89 -11.33 17.09 -3.57
N VAL A 90 -12.36 16.31 -3.27
CA VAL A 90 -13.63 16.74 -2.66
C VAL A 90 -13.60 16.48 -1.15
N SER A 91 -13.08 15.32 -0.72
CA SER A 91 -12.92 14.94 0.68
C SER A 91 -11.74 13.99 0.82
N VAL A 92 -11.04 14.02 1.97
CA VAL A 92 -10.00 13.03 2.31
C VAL A 92 -10.49 11.99 3.32
N SER A 93 -11.72 12.17 3.82
CA SER A 93 -12.33 11.26 4.78
C SER A 93 -12.57 9.90 4.14
N GLY A 94 -12.10 8.83 4.78
CA GLY A 94 -12.26 7.45 4.31
C GLY A 94 -11.31 7.01 3.19
N ALA A 95 -10.31 7.82 2.79
CA ALA A 95 -9.28 7.39 1.84
C ALA A 95 -8.46 6.20 2.37
N GLY A 96 -8.11 6.19 3.66
CA GLY A 96 -7.45 5.06 4.31
C GLY A 96 -8.33 3.81 4.37
N ASP A 97 -9.62 3.99 4.68
CA ASP A 97 -10.58 2.88 4.72
C ASP A 97 -10.81 2.27 3.34
N CYS A 98 -10.95 3.10 2.31
CA CYS A 98 -11.07 2.65 0.92
C CYS A 98 -9.79 1.95 0.44
N LEU A 99 -8.62 2.44 0.85
CA LEU A 99 -7.35 1.78 0.59
C LEU A 99 -7.32 0.38 1.18
N ALA A 100 -7.64 0.25 2.48
CA ALA A 100 -7.67 -1.02 3.18
C ALA A 100 -8.72 -1.97 2.58
N ALA A 101 -9.93 -1.48 2.31
CA ALA A 101 -11.00 -2.27 1.72
C ALA A 101 -10.65 -2.77 0.31
N GLY A 102 -10.03 -1.93 -0.52
CA GLY A 102 -9.53 -2.34 -1.84
C GLY A 102 -8.43 -3.40 -1.72
N PHE A 103 -7.46 -3.18 -0.83
CA PHE A 103 -6.39 -4.16 -0.60
C PHE A 103 -6.92 -5.52 -0.14
N ILE A 104 -7.84 -5.52 0.84
CA ILE A 104 -8.52 -6.74 1.31
C ILE A 104 -9.35 -7.39 0.20
N THR A 105 -9.99 -6.60 -0.66
CA THR A 105 -10.72 -7.14 -1.82
C THR A 105 -9.78 -7.92 -2.74
N GLY A 106 -8.58 -7.40 -3.02
CA GLY A 106 -7.59 -8.12 -3.82
C GLY A 106 -7.15 -9.43 -3.17
N ILE A 107 -6.91 -9.40 -1.85
CA ILE A 107 -6.60 -10.60 -1.06
C ILE A 107 -7.69 -11.67 -1.23
N LEU A 108 -8.96 -11.28 -1.07
CA LEU A 108 -10.10 -12.21 -1.15
C LEU A 108 -10.28 -12.81 -2.56
N ASN A 109 -9.80 -12.10 -3.60
CA ASN A 109 -9.79 -12.60 -4.97
C ASN A 109 -8.51 -13.38 -5.33
N GLY A 110 -7.60 -13.60 -4.37
CA GLY A 110 -6.38 -14.37 -4.58
C GLY A 110 -5.32 -13.65 -5.43
N TRP A 111 -5.35 -12.32 -5.47
CA TRP A 111 -4.36 -11.53 -6.21
C TRP A 111 -3.02 -11.48 -5.49
N ASP A 112 -1.94 -11.24 -6.23
CA ASP A 112 -0.63 -10.95 -5.65
C ASP A 112 -0.62 -9.57 -4.95
N GLN A 113 0.47 -9.30 -4.22
CA GLN A 113 0.63 -8.08 -3.45
C GLN A 113 0.55 -6.80 -4.31
N ASP A 114 1.15 -6.81 -5.50
CA ASP A 114 1.21 -5.63 -6.37
C ASP A 114 -0.18 -5.28 -6.89
N ASN A 115 -0.96 -6.29 -7.29
CA ASN A 115 -2.35 -6.13 -7.72
C ASN A 115 -3.27 -5.71 -6.56
N CYS A 116 -3.07 -6.26 -5.35
CA CYS A 116 -3.80 -5.81 -4.16
C CYS A 116 -3.52 -4.33 -3.84
N ALA A 117 -2.24 -3.93 -3.85
CA ALA A 117 -1.81 -2.57 -3.57
C ALA A 117 -2.33 -1.60 -4.64
N ALA A 118 -2.20 -1.94 -5.92
CA ALA A 118 -2.72 -1.13 -7.03
C ALA A 118 -4.22 -0.88 -6.88
N PHE A 119 -5.01 -1.91 -6.56
CA PHE A 119 -6.45 -1.76 -6.38
C PHE A 119 -6.81 -0.93 -5.13
N GLY A 120 -6.11 -1.13 -4.01
CA GLY A 120 -6.27 -0.31 -2.80
C GLY A 120 -6.00 1.18 -3.06
N VAL A 121 -4.88 1.48 -3.72
CA VAL A 121 -4.51 2.86 -4.06
C VAL A 121 -5.55 3.50 -5.00
N GLN A 122 -6.07 2.76 -5.98
CA GLN A 122 -7.14 3.24 -6.86
C GLN A 122 -8.45 3.48 -6.11
N ALA A 123 -8.82 2.60 -5.19
CA ALA A 123 -10.01 2.75 -4.34
C ALA A 123 -9.92 4.01 -3.49
N ALA A 124 -8.76 4.29 -2.89
CA ALA A 124 -8.49 5.53 -2.17
C ALA A 124 -8.62 6.76 -3.08
N ALA A 125 -8.01 6.74 -4.26
CA ALA A 125 -8.10 7.83 -5.22
C ALA A 125 -9.54 8.11 -5.67
N CYS A 126 -10.37 7.06 -5.80
CA CYS A 126 -11.80 7.20 -6.07
C CYS A 126 -12.55 7.89 -4.92
N SER A 127 -12.21 7.55 -3.68
CA SER A 127 -12.84 8.17 -2.50
C SER A 127 -12.58 9.67 -2.41
N LEU A 128 -11.39 10.09 -2.83
CA LEU A 128 -11.02 11.51 -2.84
C LEU A 128 -11.95 12.39 -3.68
N ARG A 129 -12.66 11.82 -4.66
CA ARG A 129 -13.55 12.56 -5.58
C ARG A 129 -15.00 12.65 -5.09
N HIS A 130 -15.33 12.11 -3.92
CA HIS A 130 -16.71 12.04 -3.41
C HIS A 130 -16.82 12.68 -2.01
N SER A 131 -17.97 13.29 -1.70
CA SER A 131 -18.23 13.95 -0.42
C SER A 131 -18.55 12.99 0.76
N PRO A 132 -19.21 11.82 0.58
CA PRO A 132 -19.33 10.84 1.65
C PRO A 132 -18.02 10.08 1.85
N ALA A 133 -17.71 9.68 3.09
CA ALA A 133 -16.47 8.97 3.43
C ALA A 133 -16.24 7.66 2.63
N VAL A 134 -17.31 7.07 2.09
CA VAL A 134 -17.25 5.92 1.16
C VAL A 134 -18.07 6.25 -0.10
N PRO A 135 -17.47 6.24 -1.31
CA PRO A 135 -18.21 6.45 -2.55
C PRO A 135 -19.22 5.33 -2.83
N ALA A 136 -20.43 5.69 -3.22
CA ALA A 136 -21.43 4.73 -3.68
C ALA A 136 -21.01 3.97 -4.96
N THR A 137 -20.05 4.50 -5.71
CA THR A 137 -19.53 3.95 -6.97
C THR A 137 -18.44 2.88 -6.79
N LEU A 138 -18.00 2.60 -5.55
CA LEU A 138 -16.99 1.56 -5.28
C LEU A 138 -17.46 0.17 -5.78
N SER A 139 -18.77 -0.08 -5.79
CA SER A 139 -19.41 -1.30 -6.30
C SER A 139 -19.26 -1.53 -7.81
N ASN A 140 -18.81 -0.52 -8.56
CA ASN A 140 -18.71 -0.57 -10.03
C ASN A 140 -17.28 -0.82 -10.53
N LEU A 141 -16.28 -0.94 -9.64
CA LEU A 141 -14.93 -1.31 -10.03
C LEU A 141 -14.89 -2.79 -10.44
N LYS A 142 -14.55 -3.05 -11.70
CA LYS A 142 -14.29 -4.39 -12.24
C LYS A 142 -12.80 -4.52 -12.56
N SER A 143 -12.22 -5.66 -12.21
CA SER A 143 -10.85 -6.02 -12.59
C SER A 143 -10.79 -6.23 -14.11
N SER A 144 -9.96 -5.45 -14.79
CA SER A 144 -9.54 -5.66 -16.18
C SER A 144 -8.37 -6.61 -16.24
#